data_AF-A0A6A4VBL7-F1
#
_entry.id   AF-A0A6A4VBL7-F1
#
_cell.length_a   1.000
_cell.length_b   1.000
_cell.length_c   1.000
_cell.angle_alpha   90.00
_cell.angle_beta   90.00
_cell.angle_gamma   90.00
#
_symmetry.space_group_name_H-M   'P 1'
#
loop_
_entity.id
_entity.type
_entity.pdbx_description
1 polymer ?
#
loop_
_entity_poly.entity_id
_entity_poly.type
_entity_poly.pdbx_seq_one_letter_code
_entity_poly.pdbx_strand_id
1 'polypeptide(L)'
;MPIDETLAERLIGLTEMLPAPVRTASGKVIQGSVAGVKGAYGLLCSSSWVFFSSAAILFAPLIFEIERTQMEEMHKQQQRQILLGPNAAVSGSMMPPQAAGM
;
A
#
# COMPACT_ATOMS: atom_id res chain seq x y z
N MET A 1 -28.98 -44.20 -4.49
CA MET A 1 -27.93 -44.10 -5.51
C MET A 1 -26.63 -43.88 -4.75
N PRO A 2 -25.70 -44.85 -4.72
CA PRO A 2 -24.54 -44.76 -3.84
C PRO A 2 -23.69 -43.55 -4.23
N ILE A 3 -23.28 -42.77 -3.24
CA ILE A 3 -22.41 -41.59 -3.38
C ILE A 3 -20.93 -42.03 -3.54
N ASP A 4 -20.66 -43.33 -3.68
CA ASP A 4 -19.32 -43.90 -3.83
C ASP A 4 -18.60 -43.51 -5.12
N GLU A 5 -19.31 -43.03 -6.15
CA GLU A 5 -18.66 -42.52 -7.35
C GLU A 5 -18.25 -41.06 -7.13
N THR A 6 -16.94 -40.82 -7.07
CA THR A 6 -16.40 -39.48 -6.84
C THR A 6 -16.67 -38.57 -8.05
N LEU A 7 -16.84 -37.27 -7.81
CA LEU A 7 -16.96 -36.29 -8.90
C LEU A 7 -15.75 -36.35 -9.85
N ALA A 8 -14.58 -36.73 -9.34
CA ALA A 8 -13.37 -36.95 -10.12
C ALA A 8 -13.52 -38.13 -11.10
N GLU A 9 -14.06 -39.27 -10.66
CA GLU A 9 -14.30 -40.44 -11.52
C GLU A 9 -15.31 -40.12 -12.64
N ARG A 10 -16.36 -39.36 -12.34
CA ARG A 10 -17.33 -38.90 -13.35
C ARG A 10 -16.70 -37.96 -14.37
N LEU A 11 -15.88 -37.01 -13.92
CA LEU A 11 -15.15 -36.09 -14.80
C LEU A 11 -14.12 -36.83 -15.66
N ILE A 12 -13.46 -37.84 -15.09
CA ILE A 12 -12.54 -38.73 -15.81
C ILE A 12 -13.31 -39.52 -16.88
N GLY A 13 -14.44 -40.14 -16.55
CA GLY A 13 -15.26 -40.88 -17.50
C GLY A 13 -15.77 -40.00 -18.66
N LEU A 14 -16.22 -38.77 -18.36
CA LEU A 14 -16.58 -37.80 -19.40
C LEU A 14 -15.37 -37.40 -20.27
N THR A 15 -14.20 -37.25 -19.65
CA THR A 15 -12.96 -36.90 -20.36
C THR A 15 -12.45 -38.05 -21.24
N GLU A 16 -12.74 -39.29 -20.89
CA GLU A 16 -12.42 -40.46 -21.71
C GLU A 16 -13.32 -40.60 -22.94
N MET A 17 -14.53 -40.05 -22.91
CA MET A 17 -15.39 -39.95 -24.10
C MET A 17 -14.96 -38.85 -25.09
N LEU A 18 -14.00 -37.99 -24.72
CA LEU A 18 -13.49 -36.92 -25.58
C LEU A 18 -12.34 -37.41 -26.48
N PRO A 19 -12.22 -36.88 -27.72
CA PRO A 19 -11.10 -37.19 -28.60
C PRO A 19 -9.73 -36.84 -27.99
N ALA A 20 -8.71 -37.67 -28.26
CA ALA A 20 -7.33 -37.41 -27.82
C ALA A 20 -6.80 -35.97 -28.05
N PRO A 21 -7.01 -35.31 -29.21
CA PRO A 21 -6.48 -33.97 -29.43
C PRO A 21 -7.06 -32.91 -28.49
N VAL A 22 -8.34 -33.01 -28.11
CA VAL A 22 -8.95 -32.03 -27.18
C VAL A 22 -8.44 -32.24 -25.76
N ARG A 23 -8.19 -33.49 -25.34
CA ARG A 23 -7.62 -33.79 -24.02
C ARG A 23 -6.18 -33.28 -23.91
N THR A 24 -5.37 -33.47 -24.96
CA THR A 24 -3.99 -32.94 -25.00
C THR A 24 -3.96 -31.41 -25.05
N ALA A 25 -4.86 -30.78 -25.81
CA ALA A 25 -4.97 -29.33 -25.86
C ALA A 25 -5.34 -28.74 -24.48
N SER A 26 -6.36 -29.29 -23.81
CA SER A 26 -6.72 -28.89 -22.44
C SER A 26 -5.56 -29.07 -21.45
N GLY A 27 -4.84 -30.20 -21.53
CA GLY A 27 -3.65 -30.43 -20.71
C GLY A 27 -2.55 -29.38 -20.94
N LYS A 28 -2.29 -29.01 -22.19
CA LYS A 28 -1.32 -27.96 -22.54
C LYS A 28 -1.76 -26.58 -22.08
N VAL A 29 -3.06 -26.25 -22.18
CA VAL A 29 -3.61 -24.99 -21.68
C VAL A 29 -3.46 -24.91 -20.16
N ILE A 30 -3.80 -25.98 -19.43
CA ILE A 30 -3.67 -26.03 -17.98
C ILE A 30 -2.19 -25.90 -17.58
N GLN A 31 -1.28 -26.66 -18.20
CA GLN A 31 0.15 -26.55 -17.94
C GLN A 31 0.69 -25.15 -18.27
N GLY A 32 0.26 -24.57 -19.39
CA GLY A 32 0.61 -23.20 -19.78
C GLY A 32 0.11 -22.16 -18.78
N SER A 33 -1.12 -22.29 -18.29
CA SER A 33 -1.67 -21.44 -17.24
C SER A 33 -0.89 -21.57 -15.94
N VAL A 34 -0.59 -22.79 -15.49
CA VAL A 34 0.18 -23.02 -14.26
C VAL A 34 1.60 -22.47 -14.38
N ALA A 35 2.26 -22.68 -15.52
CA ALA A 35 3.57 -22.12 -15.81
C ALA A 35 3.52 -20.59 -15.87
N GLY A 36 2.48 -20.02 -16.48
CA GLY A 36 2.23 -18.59 -16.56
C GLY A 36 2.03 -17.96 -15.17
N VAL A 37 1.20 -18.56 -14.32
CA VAL A 37 0.97 -18.10 -12.95
C VAL A 37 2.25 -18.19 -12.12
N LYS A 38 2.99 -19.30 -12.22
CA LYS A 38 4.26 -19.47 -11.51
C LYS A 38 5.31 -18.45 -11.98
N GLY A 39 5.38 -18.21 -13.28
CA GLY A 39 6.27 -17.21 -13.87
C GLY A 39 5.89 -15.79 -13.46
N ALA A 40 4.63 -15.42 -13.59
CA ALA A 40 4.11 -14.11 -13.17
C ALA A 40 4.32 -13.87 -11.68
N TYR A 41 4.08 -14.87 -10.82
CA TYR A 41 4.35 -14.75 -9.40
C TYR A 41 5.85 -14.52 -9.11
N GLY A 42 6.73 -15.28 -9.77
CA GLY A 42 8.18 -15.09 -9.65
C GLY A 42 8.64 -13.70 -10.13
N LEU A 43 8.12 -13.25 -11.29
CA LEU A 43 8.41 -11.93 -11.85
C LEU A 43 7.89 -10.81 -10.95
N LEU A 44 6.66 -10.91 -10.44
CA LEU A 44 6.09 -9.91 -9.54
C LEU A 44 6.88 -9.83 -8.25
N CYS A 45 7.27 -10.97 -7.66
CA CYS A 45 8.04 -10.99 -6.42
C CYS A 45 9.47 -10.45 -6.62
N SER A 46 10.12 -10.80 -7.72
CA SER A 46 11.46 -10.28 -8.04
C SER A 46 11.43 -8.81 -8.43
N SER A 47 10.47 -8.40 -9.26
CA SER A 47 10.31 -7.02 -9.70
C SER A 47 9.87 -6.12 -8.54
N SER A 48 9.00 -6.59 -7.64
CA SER A 48 8.60 -5.80 -6.47
C SER A 48 9.79 -5.54 -5.57
N TRP A 49 10.65 -6.54 -5.35
CA TRP A 49 11.87 -6.38 -4.57
C TRP A 49 12.80 -5.32 -5.17
N VAL A 50 13.09 -5.40 -6.47
CA VAL A 50 13.94 -4.43 -7.17
C VAL A 50 13.31 -3.04 -7.16
N PHE A 51 12.02 -2.95 -7.48
CA PHE A 51 11.28 -1.68 -7.51
C PHE A 51 11.24 -1.00 -6.14
N PHE A 52 10.85 -1.74 -5.09
CA PHE A 52 10.80 -1.18 -3.73
C PHE A 52 12.18 -0.80 -3.22
N SER A 53 13.19 -1.64 -3.44
CA SER A 53 14.56 -1.32 -3.00
C SER A 53 15.10 -0.07 -3.70
N SER A 54 14.86 0.03 -5.01
CA SER A 54 15.27 1.19 -5.80
C SER A 54 14.52 2.46 -5.37
N ALA A 55 13.20 2.35 -5.18
CA ALA A 55 12.36 3.43 -4.69
C ALA A 55 12.82 3.92 -3.31
N ALA A 56 13.10 3.00 -2.37
CA ALA A 56 13.54 3.35 -1.03
C ALA A 56 14.84 4.18 -1.02
N ILE A 57 15.81 3.83 -1.86
CA ILE A 57 17.08 4.58 -1.99
C ILE A 57 16.83 5.98 -2.58
N LEU A 58 15.94 6.08 -3.57
CA LEU A 58 15.59 7.35 -4.22
C LEU A 58 14.78 8.27 -3.29
N PHE A 59 13.92 7.71 -2.45
CA PHE A 59 13.11 8.49 -1.51
C PHE A 59 13.90 8.99 -0.30
N ALA A 60 15.05 8.40 0.03
CA ALA A 60 15.88 8.86 1.14
C ALA A 60 16.22 10.37 1.08
N PRO A 61 16.79 10.93 0.00
CA PRO A 61 17.03 12.37 -0.11
C PRO A 61 15.74 13.19 -0.16
N LEU A 62 14.69 12.69 -0.81
CA LEU A 62 13.39 13.37 -0.91
C LEU A 62 12.75 13.58 0.47
N ILE A 63 12.81 12.57 1.34
CA ILE A 63 12.29 12.66 2.70
C ILE A 63 13.10 13.66 3.52
N PHE A 64 14.43 13.69 3.38
CA PHE A 64 15.26 14.69 4.08
C PHE A 64 14.91 16.13 3.69
N GLU A 65 14.61 16.40 2.42
CA GLU A 65 14.17 17.73 1.99
C GLU A 65 12.82 18.11 2.60
N ILE A 66 11.86 17.18 2.65
CA ILE A 66 10.53 17.41 3.24
C ILE A 66 10.65 17.66 4.75
N GLU A 67 11.43 16.84 5.46
CA GLU A 67 11.63 16.97 6.91
C GLU A 67 12.37 18.27 7.27
N ARG A 68 13.35 18.68 6.46
CA ARG A 68 14.03 19.97 6.65
C ARG A 68 13.06 21.14 6.57
N THR A 69 12.14 21.10 5.60
CA THR A 69 11.12 22.12 5.43
C THR A 69 10.14 22.13 6.61
N GLN A 70 9.73 20.96 7.11
CA GLN A 70 8.88 20.87 8.31
C GLN A 70 9.59 21.36 9.58
N MET A 71 10.87 21.05 9.78
CA MET A 71 11.63 21.47 10.96
C MET A 71 11.73 23.00 11.04
N GLU A 72 11.91 23.68 9.92
CA GLU A 72 11.95 25.15 9.88
C GLU A 72 10.61 25.78 10.28
N GLU A 73 9.49 25.20 9.83
CA GLU A 73 8.16 25.66 10.21
C GLU A 73 7.84 25.38 11.68
N MET A 74 8.22 24.20 12.19
CA MET A 74 8.03 23.82 13.58
C MET A 74 8.85 24.69 14.53
N HIS A 75 10.11 24.99 14.19
CA HIS A 75 10.94 25.91 14.97
C HIS A 75 10.40 27.34 14.95
N LYS A 76 9.89 27.83 13.82
CA LYS A 76 9.21 29.14 13.77
C LYS A 76 7.95 29.17 14.64
N GLN A 77 7.18 28.08 14.68
CA GLN A 77 6.00 27.98 15.54
C GLN A 77 6.38 27.93 17.03
N GLN A 78 7.40 27.16 17.40
CA GLN A 78 7.92 27.14 18.78
C GLN A 78 8.49 28.49 19.19
N GLN A 79 9.25 29.15 18.31
CA GLN A 79 9.80 30.47 18.59
C GLN A 79 8.68 31.49 18.72
N ARG A 80 7.62 31.44 17.90
CA ARG A 80 6.42 32.26 18.11
C ARG A 80 5.73 31.96 19.43
N GLN A 81 5.58 30.70 19.84
CA GLN A 81 4.98 30.35 21.14
C GLN A 81 5.83 30.78 22.34
N ILE A 82 7.17 30.72 22.24
CA ILE A 82 8.08 31.17 23.30
C ILE A 82 8.16 32.69 23.36
N LEU A 83 8.23 33.37 22.21
CA LEU A 83 8.32 34.84 22.15
C LEU A 83 7.00 35.52 22.50
N LEU A 84 5.87 34.87 22.23
CA LEU A 84 4.55 35.33 22.65
C LEU A 84 4.22 34.86 24.08
N GLY A 85 4.90 33.83 24.58
CA GLY A 85 4.59 33.17 25.83
C GLY A 85 3.14 32.65 25.88
N PRO A 86 2.81 31.78 26.85
CA PRO A 86 1.42 31.40 27.12
C PRO A 86 0.50 32.61 27.43
N ASN A 87 1.08 33.80 27.68
CA ASN A 87 0.37 34.99 28.12
C ASN A 87 -0.01 36.00 27.01
N ALA A 88 0.63 36.05 25.83
CA ALA A 88 0.21 37.04 24.82
C ALA A 88 -1.13 36.69 24.16
N ALA A 89 -1.48 35.40 24.06
CA ALA A 89 -2.80 34.97 23.61
C ALA A 89 -3.91 35.31 24.63
N VAL A 90 -3.59 35.34 25.93
CA VAL A 90 -4.52 35.74 27.01
C VAL A 90 -4.55 37.26 27.18
N SER A 91 -3.47 37.97 26.89
CA SER A 91 -3.40 39.43 27.01
C SER A 91 -4.24 40.17 25.96
N GLY A 92 -4.55 39.53 24.82
CA GLY A 92 -5.56 40.05 23.87
C GLY A 92 -7.00 39.96 24.38
N SER A 93 -7.26 39.12 25.40
CA SER A 93 -8.56 38.97 26.07
C SER A 93 -8.65 39.67 27.44
N MET A 94 -7.57 40.31 27.89
CA MET A 94 -7.49 41.05 29.16
C MET A 94 -6.99 42.47 28.91
N MET A 95 -7.73 43.24 28.12
CA MET A 95 -7.76 44.69 28.30
C MET A 95 -9.03 45.01 29.11
N PRO A 96 -8.91 45.33 30.41
CA PRO A 96 -10.03 45.87 31.16
C PRO A 96 -10.31 47.28 30.63
N PRO A 97 -11.57 47.69 30.38
CA PRO A 97 -11.86 49.10 30.23
C PRO A 97 -11.73 49.72 31.63
N GLN A 98 -10.53 50.23 31.92
CA GLN A 98 -10.23 51.01 33.10
C GLN A 98 -10.97 52.35 32.98
N ALA A 99 -11.74 52.65 34.03
CA ALA A 99 -12.14 53.97 34.51
C ALA A 99 -11.91 55.18 33.56
N ALA A 100 -13.00 55.69 32.99
CA ALA A 100 -13.09 57.05 32.48
C ALA A 100 -14.41 57.70 32.96
N GLY A 101 -14.29 58.70 33.83
CA GLY A 101 -15.38 59.46 34.47
C GLY A 101 -15.03 59.68 35.94
N MET A 102 -14.40 60.79 36.34
CA MET A 102 -15.03 62.10 36.61
C MET A 102 -16.31 61.96 37.44
#